data_AF-A0A645F4Q8-F1
#
_entry.id   AF-A0A645F4Q8-F1
#
_cell.length_a   1.000
_cell.length_b   1.000
_cell.length_c   1.000
_cell.angle_alpha   90.00
_cell.angle_beta   90.00
_cell.angle_gamma   90.00
#
_symmetry.space_group_name_H-M   'P 1'
#
loop_
_entity.id
_entity.type
_entity.pdbx_description
1 polymer ?
#
loop_
_entity_poly.entity_id
_entity_poly.type
_entity_poly.pdbx_seq_one_letter_code
_entity_poly.pdbx_strand_id
1 'polypeptide(L)' 'MHGAPEELTVAMRAVTLASAGGDLKPVPARLPQDLLESCTARLMQALPEVRRVLNDITPGRGLID' A
#
# COMPACT_ATOMS: atom_id res chain seq x y z
N MET A 1 26.51 18.96 10.94
CA MET A 1 26.18 17.58 10.53
C MET A 1 24.81 17.63 9.85
N HIS A 2 24.76 17.58 8.52
CA HIS A 2 23.50 17.35 7.82
C HIS A 2 23.19 15.86 7.98
N GLY A 3 22.17 15.54 8.78
CA GLY A 3 21.67 14.17 8.89
C GLY A 3 21.31 13.66 7.50
N ALA A 4 21.61 12.37 7.23
CA ALA A 4 21.18 11.74 5.99
C ALA A 4 19.67 12.01 5.79
N PRO A 5 19.22 12.34 4.56
CA PRO A 5 17.80 12.55 4.32
C PRO A 5 17.03 11.33 4.81
N GLU A 6 16.07 11.53 5.72
CA GLU A 6 15.26 10.44 6.26
C GLU A 6 14.61 9.69 5.10
N GLU A 7 14.98 8.42 4.92
CA GLU A 7 14.43 7.61 3.83
C GLU A 7 12.95 7.36 4.10
N LEU A 8 12.08 7.93 3.26
CA LEU A 8 10.64 7.75 3.41
C LEU A 8 10.21 6.42 2.77
N THR A 9 9.47 5.63 3.54
CA THR A 9 8.82 4.41 3.05
C THR A 9 7.31 4.58 3.11
N VAL A 10 6.62 4.30 2.01
CA VAL A 10 5.15 4.39 1.92
C VAL A 10 4.58 2.98 1.88
N ALA A 11 3.67 2.66 2.80
CA ALA A 11 2.86 1.44 2.72
C ALA A 11 1.48 1.80 2.15
N MET A 12 1.07 1.13 1.07
CA MET A 12 -0.25 1.26 0.50
C MET A 12 -1.04 -0.02 0.72
N ARG A 13 -2.33 0.11 1.07
CA ARG A 13 -3.25 -1.03 1.16
C ARG A 13 -4.43 -0.76 0.25
N ALA A 14 -4.59 -1.60 -0.78
CA ALA A 14 -5.84 -1.72 -1.50
C ALA A 14 -6.74 -2.74 -0.80
N VAL A 15 -8.03 -2.44 -0.69
CA VAL A 15 -9.02 -3.32 -0.06
C VAL A 15 -10.15 -3.65 -1.03
N THR A 16 -10.68 -4.86 -0.93
CA THR A 16 -11.90 -5.30 -1.62
C THR A 16 -12.86 -5.89 -0.58
N LEU A 17 -14.15 -5.99 -0.92
CA LEU A 17 -15.14 -6.64 -0.07
C LEU A 17 -15.25 -8.10 -0.47
N ALA A 18 -15.00 -9.00 0.47
CA ALA A 18 -15.31 -10.42 0.31
C ALA A 18 -16.59 -10.74 1.07
N SER A 19 -17.49 -11.49 0.41
CA SER A 19 -18.68 -12.04 1.06
C SER A 19 -18.35 -13.42 1.64
N ALA A 20 -18.55 -13.58 2.95
CA ALA A 20 -18.45 -14.87 3.62
C ALA A 20 -19.63 -15.01 4.58
N GLY A 21 -20.62 -15.83 4.21
CA GLY A 21 -21.76 -16.14 5.07
C GLY A 21 -22.77 -15.00 5.24
N GLY A 22 -22.91 -14.09 4.26
CA GLY A 22 -23.86 -12.97 4.29
C GLY A 22 -23.28 -11.66 4.79
N ASP A 23 -22.10 -11.69 5.42
CA ASP A 23 -21.37 -10.49 5.83
C ASP A 23 -20.31 -10.09 4.80
N LEU A 24 -20.23 -8.79 4.52
CA LEU A 24 -19.16 -8.18 3.73
C LEU A 24 -18.02 -7.79 4.66
N LYS A 25 -16.82 -8.34 4.42
CA LYS A 25 -15.62 -7.99 5.17
C LYS A 25 -14.56 -7.38 4.25
N PRO A 26 -13.89 -6.29 4.67
CA PRO A 26 -12.75 -5.77 3.93
C PRO A 26 -11.60 -6.77 4.00
N VAL A 27 -11.05 -7.11 2.84
CA VAL A 27 -9.86 -7.95 2.71
C VAL A 27 -8.84 -7.25 1.80
N PRO A 28 -7.54 -7.48 2.00
CA PRO A 28 -6.53 -6.96 1.09
C PRO A 28 -6.80 -7.39 -0.36
N ALA A 29 -6.81 -6.43 -1.27
CA ALA A 29 -6.97 -6.70 -2.69
C ALA A 29 -5.67 -7.21 -3.29
N ARG A 30 -5.75 -8.30 -4.07
CA ARG A 30 -4.63 -8.75 -4.91
C ARG A 30 -4.66 -7.97 -6.22
N LEU A 31 -3.95 -6.84 -6.23
CA LEU A 31 -3.82 -6.03 -7.43
C LEU A 31 -2.91 -6.71 -8.46
N PRO A 32 -3.14 -6.49 -9.76
CA PRO A 32 -2.20 -6.86 -10.82
C PRO A 32 -0.82 -6.24 -10.58
N GLN A 33 0.22 -6.99 -10.95
CA GLN A 33 1.62 -6.61 -10.73
C GLN A 33 1.99 -5.30 -11.46
N ASP A 34 1.54 -5.14 -12.70
CA ASP A 34 1.75 -3.95 -13.53
C ASP A 34 1.14 -2.69 -12.90
N LEU A 35 -0.03 -2.82 -12.27
CA LEU A 35 -0.65 -1.72 -11.53
C LEU A 35 0.18 -1.32 -10.30
N LEU A 36 0.70 -2.30 -9.55
CA LEU A 36 1.58 -2.04 -8.40
C LEU A 36 2.88 -1.33 -8.81
N GLU A 37 3.48 -1.75 -9.92
CA GLU A 37 4.69 -1.14 -10.49
C GLU A 37 4.41 0.29 -10.97
N SER A 38 3.30 0.49 -11.70
CA SER A 38 2.88 1.82 -12.16
C SER A 38 2.65 2.79 -11.00
N CYS A 39 1.95 2.36 -9.95
CA CYS A 39 1.74 3.16 -8.76
C CYS A 39 3.05 3.49 -8.04
N THR A 40 3.95 2.51 -7.90
CA THR A 40 5.27 2.69 -7.28
C THR A 40 6.09 3.72 -8.05
N ALA A 41 6.19 3.59 -9.37
CA ALA A 41 6.92 4.51 -10.22
C ALA A 41 6.37 5.94 -10.11
N ARG A 42 5.04 6.10 -10.13
CA ARG A 42 4.39 7.41 -9.98
C ARG A 42 4.67 8.06 -8.63
N LEU A 43 4.62 7.29 -7.54
CA LEU A 43 4.90 7.80 -6.20
C LEU A 43 6.35 8.25 -6.05
N MET A 44 7.30 7.42 -6.50
CA MET A 44 8.72 7.76 -6.41
C MET A 44 9.12 8.93 -7.33
N GLN A 45 8.42 9.11 -8.46
CA GLN A 45 8.60 10.28 -9.33
C GLN A 45 8.03 11.55 -8.71
N ALA A 46 6.87 11.48 -8.05
CA ALA A 46 6.21 12.63 -7.46
C ALA A 46 6.83 13.08 -6.13
N LEU A 47 7.39 12.13 -5.37
CA LEU A 47 7.95 12.35 -4.03
C LEU A 47 9.38 11.77 -3.97
N PRO A 48 10.42 12.57 -4.33
CA PRO A 48 11.81 12.10 -4.40
C PRO A 48 12.38 11.55 -3.08
N GLU A 49 11.78 11.91 -1.95
CA GLU A 49 12.08 11.39 -0.62
C GLU A 49 11.63 9.93 -0.42
N VAL A 50 10.66 9.45 -1.22
CA VAL A 50 10.16 8.08 -1.16
C VAL A 50 11.16 7.13 -1.82
N ARG A 51 11.80 6.31 -1.00
CA ARG A 51 12.77 5.30 -1.46
C ARG A 51 12.14 3.93 -1.68
N ARG A 52 11.03 3.65 -0.99
CA ARG A 52 10.33 2.36 -1.05
C ARG A 52 8.83 2.55 -0.96
N VAL A 53 8.12 1.76 -1.75
CA VAL A 53 6.66 1.59 -1.68
C VAL A 53 6.37 0.13 -1.41
N LEU A 54 5.54 -0.15 -0.41
CA LEU A 54 5.14 -1.48 0.00
C LEU A 54 3.65 -1.69 -0.28
N ASN A 55 3.28 -2.86 -0.78
CA ASN A 55 1.88 -3.29 -0.83
C ASN A 55 1.55 -4.10 0.42
N ASP A 56 0.67 -3.57 1.25
CA ASP A 56 0.25 -4.19 2.49
C ASP A 56 -0.86 -5.23 2.23
N ILE A 57 -0.49 -6.50 2.41
CA ILE A 57 -1.37 -7.67 2.22
C ILE A 57 -1.82 -8.30 3.54
N THR A 58 -1.66 -7.63 4.69
CA THR A 58 -2.02 -8.20 5.99
C THR A 58 -3.54 -8.37 6.11
N PRO A 59 -4.04 -9.61 6.35
CA PRO A 59 -5.46 -9.85 6.50
C PRO A 59 -6.00 -9.32 7.83
N GLY A 60 -7.29 -8.97 7.88
CA GLY A 60 -8.04 -8.83 9.13
C GLY A 60 -7.82 -7.56 9.96
N ARG A 61 -6.99 -6.61 9.50
CA ARG A 61 -6.97 -5.25 10.08
C ARG A 61 -7.65 -4.26 9.14
N GLY A 62 -8.77 -3.67 9.57
CA GLY A 62 -9.16 -2.36 9.04
C GLY A 62 -8.06 -1.37 9.39
N LEU A 63 -7.66 -0.49 8.48
CA LEU A 63 -6.69 0.57 8.78
C LEU A 63 -7.31 1.70 9.62
N ILE A 64 -8.52 1.48 10.14
CA ILE A 64 -9.36 2.44 10.84
C ILE A 64 -9.91 1.71 12.07
N ASP A 65 -9.18 1.83 13.17
CA ASP A 65 -9.70 1.76 14.54
C ASP A 65 -9.59 3.19 15.12
#